data_AF-A0A6C0EL99-F1
#
_entry.id   AF-A0A6C0EL99-F1
#
_cell.length_a   1.000
_cell.length_b   1.000
_cell.length_c   1.000
_cell.angle_alpha   90.00
_cell.angle_beta   90.00
_cell.angle_gamma   90.00
#
_symmetry.space_group_name_H-M   'P 1'
#
loop_
_entity.id
_entity.type
_entity.pdbx_description
1 polymer ?
#
loop_
_entity_poly.entity_id
_entity_poly.type
_entity_poly.pdbx_seq_one_letter_code
_entity_poly.pdbx_strand_id
1 'polypeptide(L)'
;MEQLLTHDDYKKVLDYYDIPMPKTRMKMKTAAENILANKLCRCIKKVKKSRKEKNERIPTGICRDSVIHQKKLDIYQFKCEKKPSLKNFKGKTYKIRKRAKFVKTRKNKK
;
A
#
# COMPACT_ATOMS: atom_id res chain seq x y z
N MET A 1 0.22 -19.04 3.99
CA MET A 1 -1.20 -18.64 3.82
C MET A 1 -1.27 -17.24 3.24
N GLU A 2 -1.76 -17.10 2.01
CA GLU A 2 -2.04 -15.79 1.41
C GLU A 2 -3.30 -15.20 2.06
N GLN A 3 -3.13 -14.20 2.92
CA GLN A 3 -4.27 -13.53 3.55
C GLN A 3 -4.86 -12.51 2.57
N LEU A 4 -5.91 -12.93 1.85
CA LEU A 4 -6.76 -12.03 1.07
C LEU A 4 -7.37 -10.96 2.00
N LEU A 5 -7.46 -9.72 1.52
CA LEU A 5 -8.17 -8.66 2.23
C LEU A 5 -9.66 -8.98 2.30
N THR A 6 -10.22 -8.86 3.49
CA THR A 6 -11.66 -8.95 3.73
C THR A 6 -12.31 -7.60 3.45
N HIS A 7 -13.63 -7.59 3.36
CA HIS A 7 -14.41 -6.36 3.18
C HIS A 7 -14.15 -5.34 4.30
N ASP A 8 -14.03 -5.80 5.54
CA ASP A 8 -13.76 -4.94 6.70
C ASP A 8 -12.37 -4.30 6.67
N ASP A 9 -11.39 -4.94 6.03
CA ASP A 9 -10.08 -4.32 5.85
C ASP A 9 -10.16 -3.10 4.92
N TYR A 10 -10.99 -3.16 3.86
CA TYR A 10 -11.23 -2.01 2.99
C TYR A 10 -11.99 -0.89 3.70
N LYS A 11 -12.97 -1.23 4.55
CA LYS A 11 -13.67 -0.24 5.38
C LYS A 11 -12.70 0.51 6.29
N LYS A 12 -11.82 -0.20 7.01
CA LYS A 12 -10.82 0.40 7.89
C LYS A 12 -9.88 1.35 7.16
N VAL A 13 -9.53 1.04 5.91
CA VAL A 13 -8.71 1.95 5.09
C VAL A 13 -9.50 3.21 4.72
N LEU A 14 -10.76 3.08 4.31
CA LEU A 14 -11.59 4.23 3.94
C LEU A 14 -11.89 5.13 5.15
N ASP A 15 -12.18 4.51 6.28
CA ASP A 15 -12.42 5.15 7.57
C ASP A 15 -11.20 5.97 8.05
N TYR A 16 -10.00 5.38 8.00
CA TYR A 16 -8.75 6.09 8.32
C TYR A 16 -8.49 7.35 7.47
N TYR A 17 -9.08 7.44 6.29
CA TYR A 17 -8.93 8.57 5.38
C TYR A 17 -10.18 9.44 5.28
N ASP A 18 -11.19 9.23 6.13
CA ASP A 18 -12.46 9.97 6.16
C ASP A 18 -13.18 9.97 4.80
N ILE A 19 -13.15 8.83 4.10
CA ILE A 19 -13.76 8.69 2.76
C ILE A 19 -15.17 8.11 2.92
N PRO A 20 -16.18 8.71 2.26
CA PRO A 20 -17.55 8.20 2.34
C PRO A 20 -17.62 6.76 1.83
N MET A 21 -18.28 5.89 2.59
CA MET A 21 -18.38 4.47 2.29
C MET A 21 -19.26 4.25 1.05
N PRO A 22 -18.71 3.78 -0.08
CA PRO A 22 -19.52 3.54 -1.27
C PRO A 22 -20.40 2.29 -1.09
N LYS A 23 -21.59 2.30 -1.67
CA LYS A 23 -22.62 1.26 -1.46
C LYS A 23 -22.22 -0.17 -1.88
N THR A 24 -21.26 -0.33 -2.79
CA THR A 24 -20.90 -1.63 -3.39
C THR A 24 -19.50 -2.08 -3.00
N ARG A 25 -19.32 -3.37 -2.69
CA ARG A 25 -18.02 -3.98 -2.38
C ARG A 25 -16.93 -3.66 -3.41
N MET A 26 -17.25 -3.75 -4.71
CA MET A 26 -16.31 -3.41 -5.78
C MET A 26 -15.87 -1.95 -5.74
N LYS A 27 -16.80 -1.02 -5.50
CA LYS A 27 -16.49 0.41 -5.39
C LYS A 27 -15.64 0.70 -4.16
N MET A 28 -15.89 0.03 -3.03
CA MET A 28 -15.05 0.14 -1.82
C MET A 28 -13.61 -0.29 -2.10
N LYS A 29 -13.45 -1.46 -2.74
CA LYS A 29 -12.13 -1.98 -3.12
C LYS A 29 -11.38 -1.00 -4.02
N THR A 30 -12.02 -0.56 -5.11
CA THR A 30 -11.42 0.37 -6.06
C THR A 30 -11.09 1.72 -5.42
N ALA A 31 -11.98 2.25 -4.57
CA ALA A 31 -11.73 3.48 -3.84
C ALA A 31 -10.49 3.35 -2.93
N ALA A 32 -10.44 2.31 -2.10
CA ALA A 32 -9.31 2.06 -1.20
C ALA A 32 -7.99 1.89 -1.97
N GLU A 33 -7.99 1.11 -3.06
CA GLU A 33 -6.81 0.93 -3.93
C GLU A 33 -6.33 2.26 -4.52
N ASN A 34 -7.26 3.09 -5.02
CA ASN A 34 -6.94 4.39 -5.60
C ASN A 34 -6.40 5.38 -4.57
N ILE A 35 -6.96 5.40 -3.36
CA ILE A 35 -6.51 6.28 -2.28
C ILE A 35 -5.10 5.91 -1.84
N LEU A 36 -4.85 4.61 -1.61
CA LEU A 36 -3.53 4.13 -1.22
C LEU A 36 -2.49 4.45 -2.31
N ALA A 37 -2.80 4.22 -3.58
CA ALA A 37 -1.92 4.59 -4.68
C ALA A 37 -1.67 6.10 -4.74
N ASN A 38 -2.71 6.92 -4.63
CA ASN A 38 -2.59 8.37 -4.72
C ASN A 38 -1.76 8.94 -3.55
N LYS A 39 -2.03 8.51 -2.31
CA LYS A 39 -1.26 8.91 -1.12
C LYS A 39 0.21 8.47 -1.23
N LEU A 40 0.46 7.24 -1.69
CA LEU A 40 1.81 6.73 -1.91
C LEU A 40 2.57 7.58 -2.94
N CYS A 41 1.96 7.85 -4.08
CA CYS A 41 2.58 8.64 -5.14
C CYS A 41 2.79 10.10 -4.74
N ARG A 42 1.84 10.71 -4.02
CA ARG A 42 2.00 12.07 -3.46
C ARG A 42 3.15 12.12 -2.45
N CYS A 43 3.25 11.11 -1.58
CA CYS A 43 4.36 11.01 -0.65
C CYS A 43 5.70 10.91 -1.39
N ILE A 44 5.82 10.01 -2.37
CA ILE A 44 7.07 9.82 -3.13
C ILE A 44 7.47 11.11 -3.84
N LYS A 45 6.52 11.78 -4.51
CA LYS A 45 6.76 13.06 -5.19
C LYS A 45 7.23 14.14 -4.22
N LYS A 46 6.58 14.25 -3.05
CA LYS A 46 6.94 15.23 -2.02
C LYS A 46 8.34 14.96 -1.46
N VAL A 47 8.63 13.72 -1.07
CA VAL A 47 9.93 13.35 -0.51
C VAL A 47 11.05 13.48 -1.55
N LYS A 48 10.79 13.14 -2.82
CA LYS A 48 11.75 13.34 -3.93
C LYS A 48 12.06 14.82 -4.15
N LYS A 49 11.07 15.71 -4.02
CA LYS A 49 11.28 17.17 -4.12
C LYS A 49 12.07 17.73 -2.92
N SER A 50 11.85 17.20 -1.72
CA SER A 50 12.50 17.67 -0.50
C SER A 50 13.94 17.17 -0.33
N ARG A 51 14.36 16.14 -1.06
CA ARG A 51 15.73 15.59 -0.98
C ARG A 51 16.58 16.15 -2.12
N LYS A 52 17.80 16.58 -1.80
CA LYS A 52 18.82 16.97 -2.80
C LYS A 52 19.36 15.76 -3.58
N GLU A 53 19.30 14.57 -2.99
CA GLU A 53 19.83 13.35 -3.58
C GLU A 53 18.83 12.72 -4.57
N LYS A 54 19.32 12.34 -5.76
CA LYS A 54 18.51 11.72 -6.84
C LYS A 54 18.12 10.26 -6.58
N ASN A 55 18.31 9.75 -5.36
CA ASN A 55 18.20 8.33 -5.06
C ASN A 55 16.71 7.93 -4.90
N GLU A 56 16.13 7.28 -5.93
CA GLU A 56 14.68 6.99 -5.98
C GLU A 56 14.21 5.91 -5.00
N ARG A 57 15.14 5.08 -4.51
CA ARG A 57 14.84 3.98 -3.58
C ARG A 57 14.44 4.47 -2.19
N ILE A 58 15.05 5.56 -1.71
CA ILE A 58 14.82 6.06 -0.35
C ILE A 58 13.41 6.66 -0.16
N PRO A 59 12.92 7.55 -1.07
CA PRO A 59 11.54 8.04 -1.01
C PRO A 59 10.50 6.91 -1.02
N THR A 60 10.76 5.86 -1.82
CA THR A 60 9.85 4.72 -1.94
C THR A 60 9.73 3.94 -0.64
N GLY A 61 10.84 3.66 0.05
CA GLY A 61 10.84 2.97 1.34
C GLY A 61 10.03 3.71 2.40
N ILE A 62 10.35 4.99 2.61
CA ILE A 62 9.69 5.84 3.63
C ILE A 62 8.18 5.91 3.39
N CYS A 63 7.79 6.16 2.13
CA CYS A 63 6.39 6.28 1.79
C CYS A 63 5.64 4.95 1.86
N ARG A 64 6.29 3.83 1.52
CA ARG A 64 5.70 2.51 1.68
C ARG A 64 5.47 2.19 3.15
N ASP A 65 6.40 2.54 4.04
CA ASP A 65 6.23 2.32 5.47
C ASP A 65 5.05 3.10 6.04
N SER A 66 4.99 4.42 5.78
CA SER A 66 3.95 5.31 6.30
C SER A 66 2.57 5.06 5.67
N VAL A 67 2.51 4.86 4.35
CA VAL A 67 1.21 4.73 3.65
C VAL A 67 0.66 3.31 3.73
N ILE A 68 1.50 2.28 3.70
CA ILE A 68 1.06 0.88 3.55
C ILE A 68 1.32 0.09 4.84
N HIS A 69 2.57 0.02 5.29
CA HIS A 69 2.94 -0.90 6.37
C HIS A 69 2.35 -0.53 7.73
N GLN A 70 2.19 0.77 8.03
CA GLN A 70 1.51 1.23 9.25
C GLN A 70 0.05 0.74 9.34
N LYS A 71 -0.60 0.46 8.21
CA LYS A 71 -1.96 -0.12 8.17
C LYS A 71 -1.97 -1.64 8.16
N LYS A 72 -0.82 -2.30 8.41
CA LYS A 72 -0.67 -3.76 8.36
C LYS A 72 -1.02 -4.35 6.99
N LEU A 73 -0.84 -3.55 5.94
CA LEU A 73 -1.02 -3.96 4.55
C LEU A 73 0.35 -4.13 3.89
N ASP A 74 0.36 -4.79 2.74
CA ASP A 74 1.51 -4.91 1.88
C ASP A 74 1.06 -4.90 0.41
N ILE A 75 1.89 -4.31 -0.45
CA ILE A 75 1.65 -4.13 -1.88
C ILE A 75 2.83 -4.65 -2.69
N TYR A 76 2.56 -5.18 -3.88
CA TYR A 76 3.62 -5.65 -4.76
C TYR A 76 4.18 -4.54 -5.63
N GLN A 77 3.34 -4.00 -6.51
CA GLN A 77 3.72 -2.99 -7.49
C GLN A 77 2.71 -1.85 -7.47
N PHE A 78 3.20 -0.64 -7.74
CA PHE A 78 2.38 0.54 -7.89
C PHE A 78 2.91 1.36 -9.07
N LYS A 79 2.01 2.07 -9.75
CA LYS A 79 2.35 3.00 -10.82
C LYS A 79 1.91 4.39 -10.41
N CYS A 80 2.83 5.36 -10.51
CA CYS A 80 2.56 6.76 -10.19
C CYS A 80 2.44 7.68 -11.41
N GLU A 81 2.83 7.19 -12.59
CA GLU A 81 2.81 7.97 -13.82
C GLU A 81 1.38 8.10 -14.35
N LYS A 82 0.97 9.34 -14.64
CA LYS A 82 -0.35 9.75 -15.12
C LYS A 82 -1.48 9.43 -14.12
N LYS A 83 -1.80 8.15 -13.92
CA LYS A 83 -2.86 7.67 -13.02
C LYS A 83 -2.29 6.77 -11.93
N PRO A 84 -2.23 7.24 -10.66
CA PRO A 84 -1.84 6.43 -9.52
C PRO A 84 -2.68 5.17 -9.42
N SER A 85 -2.04 4.00 -9.48
CA SER A 85 -2.74 2.70 -9.42
C SER A 85 -1.86 1.61 -8.82
N LEU A 86 -2.49 0.66 -8.14
CA LEU A 86 -1.82 -0.56 -7.66
C LEU A 86 -1.89 -1.66 -8.72
N LYS A 87 -0.80 -2.40 -8.86
CA LYS A 87 -0.68 -3.55 -9.76
C LYS A 87 -0.48 -4.83 -8.96
N ASN A 88 -1.13 -5.89 -9.43
CA ASN A 88 -0.92 -7.24 -8.95
C ASN A 88 0.41 -7.80 -9.47
N PHE A 89 0.96 -8.77 -8.75
CA PHE A 89 2.07 -9.57 -9.25
C PHE A 89 1.56 -10.57 -10.31
N LYS A 90 2.42 -10.95 -11.27
CA LYS A 90 2.07 -11.92 -12.32
C LYS A 90 1.59 -13.22 -11.68
N GLY A 91 0.37 -13.66 -12.03
CA GLY A 91 -0.25 -14.86 -11.46
C GLY A 91 -0.98 -14.67 -10.12
N LYS A 92 -1.08 -13.43 -9.60
CA LYS A 92 -1.88 -13.11 -8.40
C LYS A 92 -3.11 -12.29 -8.77
N THR A 93 -4.25 -12.58 -8.14
CA THR A 93 -5.52 -11.87 -8.37
C THR A 93 -5.70 -10.62 -7.49
N TYR A 94 -4.88 -10.48 -6.45
CA TYR A 94 -4.93 -9.38 -5.49
C TYR A 94 -3.79 -8.38 -5.69
N LYS A 95 -4.07 -7.11 -5.40
CA LYS A 95 -3.09 -6.00 -5.47
C LYS A 95 -2.53 -5.63 -4.09
N ILE A 96 -3.32 -5.89 -3.05
CA ILE A 96 -3.00 -5.64 -1.65
C ILE A 96 -3.17 -6.95 -0.91
N ARG A 97 -2.30 -7.21 0.06
CA ARG A 97 -2.43 -8.32 1.03
C ARG A 97 -2.25 -7.82 2.45
N LYS A 98 -2.65 -8.63 3.42
CA LYS A 98 -2.27 -8.38 4.80
C LYS A 98 -0.78 -8.62 4.98
N ARG A 99 -0.12 -7.72 5.71
CA ARG A 99 1.29 -7.90 6.07
C ARG A 99 1.36 -9.00 7.12
N ALA A 100 2.16 -10.02 6.85
CA ALA A 100 2.45 -11.05 7.85
C ALA A 100 3.09 -10.39 9.08
N LYS A 101 2.72 -10.85 10.29
CA LYS A 101 3.43 -10.45 11.50
C LYS A 101 4.89 -10.87 11.34
N PHE A 102 5.82 -9.97 11.66
CA PHE A 102 7.24 -10.31 11.67
C PHE A 102 7.46 -11.33 12.78
N VAL A 103 7.51 -12.61 12.42
CA VAL A 103 7.96 -13.66 13.33
C VAL A 103 9.47 -13.53 13.34
N LYS A 104 10.06 -13.13 14.49
CA LYS A 104 11.52 -13.18 14.67
C LYS A 104 11.94 -14.63 14.46
N THR A 105 12.45 -14.97 13.28
CA THR A 105 13.18 -16.22 13.11
C THR A 105 14.42 -16.10 13.99
N ARG A 106 14.64 -17.06 14.90
CA ARG A 106 15.89 -17.14 15.65
C ARG A 106 17.01 -17.14 14.60
N LYS A 107 17.84 -16.08 14.57
CA LYS A 107 19.10 -16.13 13.83
C LYS A 107 19.82 -17.36 14.37
N ASN A 108 20.01 -18.39 13.54
CA ASN A 108 20.90 -19.48 13.90
C ASN A 108 22.27 -18.84 14.14
N LYS A 109 22.69 -18.87 15.40
CA LYS A 109 24.04 -18.53 15.83
C LYS A 109 24.93 -19.59 15.21
N LYS A 110 25.70 -19.22 14.19
CA LYS A 110 26.85 -19.99 13.72
C LYS A 110 28.07 -19.29 14.28
#